data_AF-A0A812WM75-F1
#
_entry.id   AF-A0A812WM75-F1
#
_cell.length_a   1.000
_cell.length_b   1.000
_cell.length_c   1.000
_cell.angle_alpha   90.00
_cell.angle_beta   90.00
_cell.angle_gamma   90.00
#
_symmetry.space_group_name_H-M   'P 1'
#
loop_
_entity.id
_entity.type
_entity.pdbx_description
1 polymer ?
#
loop_
_entity_poly.entity_id
_entity_poly.type
_entity_poly.pdbx_seq_one_letter_code
_entity_poly.pdbx_strand_id
1 'polypeptide(L)'
;MLLHHTHSLGLKIPDSEATRPVKLLSACTGSFAEGVCFKELGIPMTCVSASEPNPSFQKFAQANHTALHWHSTMQDQLQGTACVLHAGESNKCQIGDCDYMVIGSPCNPFSVMSPKRFHDGTVKAHTLTVHTFGDIWRMLMKFNPPTATMEQTEGFAMAESNSVTKTPMDQLGPRRASDLSESRCNDFVNL
;
A
#
# COMPACT_ATOMS: atom_id res chain seq x y z
N MET A 1 0.09 -19.06 -15.47
CA MET A 1 0.11 -18.53 -16.88
C MET A 1 1.24 -17.53 -17.08
N LEU A 2 1.55 -16.70 -16.07
CA LEU A 2 2.61 -15.68 -16.14
C LEU A 2 4.02 -16.26 -16.29
N LEU A 3 4.36 -17.35 -15.59
CA LEU A 3 5.65 -18.04 -15.74
C LEU A 3 6.00 -18.40 -17.20
N HIS A 4 5.06 -18.94 -17.97
CA HIS A 4 5.29 -19.21 -19.39
C HIS A 4 5.54 -17.93 -20.18
N HIS A 5 4.90 -16.82 -19.79
CA HIS A 5 5.06 -15.53 -20.43
C HIS A 5 6.40 -14.87 -20.08
N THR A 6 6.85 -14.91 -18.82
CA THR A 6 8.16 -14.39 -18.42
C THR A 6 9.30 -15.12 -19.13
N HIS A 7 9.20 -16.44 -19.30
CA HIS A 7 10.13 -17.19 -20.13
C HIS A 7 10.12 -16.74 -21.60
N SER A 8 8.92 -16.47 -22.17
CA SER A 8 8.81 -15.97 -23.54
C SER A 8 9.39 -14.56 -23.73
N LEU A 9 9.40 -13.74 -22.67
CA LEU A 9 10.03 -12.42 -22.66
C LEU A 9 11.55 -12.46 -22.43
N GLY A 10 12.14 -13.65 -22.29
CA GLY A 10 13.58 -13.82 -22.02
C GLY A 10 14.01 -13.39 -20.62
N LEU A 11 13.06 -13.15 -19.71
CA LEU A 11 13.35 -12.83 -18.32
C LEU A 11 13.76 -14.10 -17.60
N LYS A 12 15.05 -14.20 -17.25
CA LYS A 12 15.55 -15.26 -16.38
C LYS A 12 15.36 -14.84 -14.93
N ILE A 13 14.47 -15.53 -14.23
CA ILE A 13 14.43 -15.47 -12.77
C ILE A 13 15.68 -16.24 -12.29
N PRO A 14 16.53 -15.64 -11.44
CA PRO A 14 17.66 -16.35 -10.85
C PRO A 14 17.19 -17.66 -10.22
N ASP A 15 17.99 -18.73 -10.31
CA ASP A 15 17.61 -20.04 -9.74
C ASP A 15 17.09 -19.88 -8.32
N SER A 16 15.83 -20.29 -8.12
CA SER A 16 15.04 -20.02 -6.92
C SER A 16 15.64 -20.61 -5.64
N GLU A 17 16.58 -21.56 -5.76
CA GLU A 17 17.27 -22.17 -4.62
C GLU A 17 18.28 -21.23 -3.95
N ALA A 18 18.74 -20.18 -4.64
CA ALA A 18 19.74 -19.25 -4.09
C ALA A 18 19.14 -17.96 -3.49
N THR A 19 17.85 -17.69 -3.70
CA THR A 19 17.21 -16.44 -3.26
C THR A 19 16.37 -16.65 -2.01
N ARG A 20 16.70 -15.95 -0.93
CA ARG A 20 15.81 -15.86 0.24
C ARG A 20 14.43 -15.31 -0.16
N PRO A 21 13.34 -15.71 0.52
CA PRO A 21 12.02 -15.14 0.27
C PRO A 21 12.02 -13.61 0.43
N VAL A 22 11.31 -12.92 -0.47
CA VAL A 22 11.06 -11.47 -0.38
C VAL A 22 10.12 -11.20 0.78
N LYS A 23 10.53 -10.34 1.71
CA LYS A 23 9.67 -9.86 2.81
C LYS A 23 8.72 -8.78 2.28
N LEU A 24 7.47 -9.15 2.08
CA LEU A 24 6.43 -8.28 1.53
C LEU A 24 5.60 -7.64 2.65
N LEU A 25 5.46 -6.32 2.62
CA LEU A 25 4.47 -5.58 3.41
C LEU A 25 3.36 -5.09 2.48
N SER A 26 2.11 -5.42 2.82
CA SER A 26 0.93 -4.98 2.08
C SER A 26 0.08 -4.02 2.90
N ALA A 27 -0.44 -2.97 2.27
CA ALA A 27 -1.36 -2.02 2.88
C ALA A 27 -2.56 -1.76 1.97
N CYS A 28 -3.78 -1.82 2.55
CA CYS A 28 -5.03 -1.81 1.79
C CYS A 28 -5.07 -2.96 0.76
N THR A 29 -4.97 -4.17 1.30
CA THR A 29 -4.62 -5.41 0.60
C THR A 29 -5.70 -5.88 -0.39
N GLY A 30 -6.97 -5.56 -0.14
CA GLY A 30 -8.10 -6.10 -0.89
C GLY A 30 -8.09 -7.63 -0.89
N SER A 31 -8.16 -8.22 -2.08
CA SER A 31 -8.08 -9.67 -2.29
C SER A 31 -6.65 -10.23 -2.28
N PHE A 32 -5.64 -9.41 -1.98
CA PHE A 32 -4.22 -9.74 -1.96
C PHE A 32 -3.62 -10.14 -3.32
N ALA A 33 -3.89 -9.33 -4.34
CA ALA A 33 -3.50 -9.60 -5.73
C ALA A 33 -1.98 -9.74 -5.91
N GLU A 34 -1.19 -8.98 -5.16
CA GLU A 34 0.26 -9.07 -5.17
C GLU A 34 0.75 -10.45 -4.73
N GLY A 35 0.08 -11.11 -3.78
CA GLY A 35 0.43 -12.47 -3.37
C GLY A 35 0.25 -13.48 -4.51
N VAL A 36 -0.79 -13.29 -5.34
CA VAL A 36 -0.99 -14.08 -6.56
C VAL A 36 0.11 -13.78 -7.58
N CYS A 37 0.50 -12.52 -7.76
CA CYS A 37 1.59 -12.15 -8.67
C CYS A 37 2.92 -12.82 -8.29
N PHE A 38 3.35 -12.75 -7.02
CA PHE A 38 4.57 -13.41 -6.56
C PHE A 38 4.53 -14.93 -6.80
N LYS A 39 3.40 -15.57 -6.49
CA LYS A 39 3.17 -17.00 -6.73
C LYS A 39 3.25 -17.36 -8.22
N GLU A 40 2.54 -16.63 -9.08
CA GLU A 40 2.49 -16.88 -10.52
C GLU A 40 3.80 -16.56 -11.24
N LEU A 41 4.66 -15.74 -10.64
CA LEU A 41 6.02 -15.46 -11.09
C LEU A 41 7.03 -16.46 -10.51
N GLY A 42 6.65 -17.34 -9.59
CA GLY A 42 7.59 -18.26 -8.93
C GLY A 42 8.61 -17.55 -8.03
N ILE A 43 8.29 -16.35 -7.54
CA ILE A 43 9.15 -15.58 -6.64
C ILE A 43 8.77 -15.96 -5.20
N PRO A 44 9.68 -16.55 -4.40
CA PRO A 44 9.39 -16.88 -3.02
C PRO A 44 9.15 -15.60 -2.22
N MET A 45 8.07 -15.58 -1.42
CA MET A 45 7.71 -14.43 -0.61
C MET A 45 7.27 -14.84 0.81
N THR A 46 7.50 -13.95 1.76
CA THR A 46 6.92 -13.97 3.10
C THR A 46 6.18 -12.67 3.31
N CYS A 47 4.85 -12.72 3.46
CA CYS A 47 4.10 -11.52 3.83
C CYS A 47 4.31 -11.22 5.33
N VAL A 48 5.12 -10.20 5.63
CA VAL A 48 5.43 -9.83 7.02
C VAL A 48 4.26 -9.14 7.68
N SER A 49 3.45 -8.39 6.92
CA SER A 49 2.26 -7.73 7.45
C SER A 49 1.34 -7.30 6.32
N ALA A 50 0.04 -7.40 6.56
CA ALA A 50 -1.01 -6.94 5.66
C ALA A 50 -2.10 -6.19 6.44
N SER A 51 -2.80 -5.26 5.79
CA SER A 51 -3.98 -4.58 6.34
C SER A 51 -5.15 -4.56 5.35
N GLU A 52 -6.36 -4.85 5.84
CA GLU A 52 -7.58 -4.83 5.02
C GLU A 52 -8.82 -4.51 5.89
N PRO A 53 -9.49 -3.36 5.68
CA PRO A 53 -10.64 -2.94 6.47
C PRO A 53 -11.95 -3.63 6.13
N ASN A 54 -12.09 -4.25 4.95
CA ASN A 54 -13.26 -5.02 4.61
C ASN A 54 -13.11 -6.48 5.09
N PRO A 55 -13.89 -6.94 6.08
CA PRO A 55 -13.75 -8.30 6.63
C PRO A 55 -13.96 -9.40 5.59
N SER A 56 -14.78 -9.16 4.56
CA SER A 56 -15.00 -10.14 3.49
C SER A 56 -13.74 -10.33 2.63
N PHE A 57 -13.04 -9.25 2.28
CA PHE A 57 -11.78 -9.34 1.55
C PHE A 57 -10.66 -9.87 2.41
N GLN A 58 -10.56 -9.45 3.67
CA GLN A 58 -9.58 -10.00 4.61
C GLN A 58 -9.75 -11.52 4.76
N LYS A 59 -10.98 -12.00 4.97
CA LYS A 59 -11.27 -13.44 5.06
C LYS A 59 -10.92 -14.18 3.77
N PHE A 60 -11.23 -13.60 2.61
CA PHE A 60 -10.86 -14.17 1.33
C PHE A 60 -9.33 -14.27 1.17
N ALA A 61 -8.60 -13.20 1.47
CA ALA A 61 -7.14 -13.17 1.40
C ALA A 61 -6.50 -14.20 2.36
N GLN A 62 -6.97 -14.26 3.62
CA GLN A 62 -6.50 -15.23 4.61
C GLN A 62 -6.75 -16.69 4.21
N ALA A 63 -7.83 -16.97 3.48
CA ALA A 63 -8.11 -18.31 3.00
C ALA A 63 -7.16 -18.76 1.87
N ASN A 64 -6.53 -17.82 1.17
CA ASN A 64 -5.69 -18.09 0.00
C ASN A 64 -4.19 -17.84 0.24
N HIS A 65 -3.84 -17.07 1.26
CA HIS A 65 -2.48 -16.61 1.52
C HIS A 65 -2.18 -16.52 3.01
N THR A 66 -0.91 -16.71 3.37
CA THR A 66 -0.42 -16.55 4.73
C THR A 66 0.29 -15.20 4.89
N ALA A 67 0.06 -14.55 6.02
CA ALA A 67 0.82 -13.40 6.48
C ALA A 67 1.13 -13.55 7.97
N LEU A 68 2.26 -13.03 8.42
CA LEU A 68 2.62 -13.07 9.85
C LEU A 68 1.68 -12.21 10.68
N HIS A 69 1.21 -11.09 10.12
CA HIS A 69 0.26 -10.19 10.78
C HIS A 69 -0.84 -9.72 9.82
N TRP A 70 -2.10 -9.85 10.23
CA TRP A 70 -3.27 -9.30 9.54
C TRP A 70 -3.93 -8.22 10.37
N HIS A 71 -3.83 -6.96 9.96
CA HIS A 71 -4.46 -5.84 10.65
C HIS A 71 -5.78 -5.46 9.99
N SER A 72 -6.71 -4.96 10.79
CA SER A 72 -8.00 -4.47 10.29
C SER A 72 -7.86 -3.16 9.53
N THR A 73 -6.92 -2.30 9.91
CA THR A 73 -6.70 -1.03 9.20
C THR A 73 -5.23 -0.79 8.94
N MET A 74 -4.92 0.08 7.97
CA MET A 74 -3.56 0.56 7.76
C MET A 74 -3.05 1.32 8.99
N GLN A 75 -3.92 2.02 9.72
CA GLN A 75 -3.60 2.69 10.98
C GLN A 75 -3.16 1.69 12.05
N ASP A 76 -3.90 0.59 12.21
CA ASP A 76 -3.55 -0.47 13.15
C ASP A 76 -2.17 -1.04 12.84
N GLN A 77 -1.92 -1.31 11.55
CA GLN A 77 -0.62 -1.77 11.06
C GLN A 77 0.49 -0.74 11.34
N LEU A 78 0.23 0.54 11.07
CA LEU A 78 1.16 1.63 11.32
C LEU A 78 1.45 1.83 12.81
N GLN A 79 0.47 1.60 13.68
CA GLN A 79 0.64 1.71 15.13
C GLN A 79 1.24 0.44 15.75
N GLY A 80 1.22 -0.69 15.04
CA GLY A 80 1.62 -1.99 15.59
C GLY A 80 0.64 -2.48 16.65
N THR A 81 -0.65 -2.18 16.48
CA THR A 81 -1.70 -2.70 17.38
C THR A 81 -1.84 -4.21 17.21
N ALA A 82 -2.54 -4.86 18.15
CA ALA A 82 -2.80 -6.29 18.04
C ALA A 82 -3.51 -6.62 16.72
N CYS A 83 -2.91 -7.52 15.93
CA CYS A 83 -3.49 -7.96 14.67
C CYS A 83 -4.54 -9.05 14.91
N VAL A 84 -5.35 -9.36 13.90
CA VAL A 84 -6.44 -10.34 13.93
C VAL A 84 -5.96 -11.74 14.33
N LEU A 85 -4.70 -12.09 14.01
CA LEU A 85 -4.11 -13.39 14.36
C LEU A 85 -3.64 -13.47 15.82
N HIS A 86 -3.36 -12.34 16.46
CA HIS A 86 -2.82 -12.26 17.82
C HIS A 86 -3.77 -11.49 18.73
N ALA A 87 -5.08 -11.70 18.55
CA ALA A 87 -6.11 -11.05 19.36
C ALA A 87 -5.90 -11.37 20.86
N GLY A 88 -5.83 -10.33 21.69
CA GLY A 88 -5.59 -10.46 23.13
C GLY A 88 -4.13 -10.36 23.57
N GLU A 89 -3.18 -10.32 22.63
CA GLU A 89 -1.79 -10.03 22.93
C GLU A 89 -1.53 -8.52 22.84
N SER A 90 -1.58 -7.83 23.97
CA SER A 90 -1.31 -6.38 24.02
C SER A 90 0.12 -6.09 23.56
N ASN A 91 0.26 -5.22 22.55
CA ASN A 91 1.51 -4.64 22.04
C ASN A 91 2.55 -5.60 21.43
N LYS A 92 2.14 -6.76 20.89
CA LYS A 92 3.09 -7.78 20.41
C LYS A 92 3.21 -7.97 18.90
N CYS A 93 2.45 -7.24 18.08
CA CYS A 93 2.64 -7.31 16.63
C CYS A 93 3.81 -6.43 16.18
N GLN A 94 5.02 -6.86 16.52
CA GLN A 94 6.25 -6.27 16.02
C GLN A 94 6.44 -6.68 14.55
N ILE A 95 6.01 -5.81 13.65
CA ILE A 95 6.28 -5.96 12.23
C ILE A 95 7.77 -5.73 12.00
N GLY A 96 8.47 -6.74 11.49
CA GLY A 96 9.88 -6.67 11.15
C GLY A 96 10.18 -5.79 9.93
N ASP A 97 11.42 -5.88 9.46
CA ASP A 97 11.86 -5.28 8.20
C ASP A 97 11.11 -5.86 6.98
N CYS A 98 11.02 -5.06 5.91
CA CYS A 98 10.47 -5.50 4.63
C CYS A 98 11.39 -5.12 3.47
N ASP A 99 11.40 -5.94 2.43
CA ASP A 99 12.17 -5.72 1.21
C ASP A 99 11.34 -4.96 0.17
N TYR A 100 10.03 -5.22 0.17
CA TYR A 100 9.09 -4.70 -0.81
C TYR A 100 7.77 -4.32 -0.14
N MET A 101 7.25 -3.16 -0.49
CA MET A 101 5.96 -2.68 -0.01
C MET A 101 4.97 -2.51 -1.17
N VAL A 102 3.74 -2.98 -0.99
CA VAL A 102 2.62 -2.73 -1.93
C VAL A 102 1.54 -1.96 -1.19
N ILE A 103 1.05 -0.88 -1.80
CA ILE A 103 0.02 -0.03 -1.23
C ILE A 103 -1.06 0.23 -2.27
N GLY A 104 -2.29 -0.18 -1.97
CA GLY A 104 -3.49 0.08 -2.79
C GLY A 104 -4.48 0.98 -2.06
N SER A 105 -4.18 2.26 -1.88
CA SER A 105 -5.05 3.12 -1.07
C SER A 105 -6.42 3.34 -1.74
N PRO A 106 -7.44 3.77 -0.97
CA PRO A 106 -8.79 3.91 -1.50
C PRO A 106 -8.86 4.80 -2.74
N CYS A 107 -9.57 4.32 -3.78
CA CYS A 107 -9.75 5.06 -5.01
C CYS A 107 -10.62 6.32 -4.87
N ASN A 108 -11.48 6.40 -3.84
CA ASN A 108 -12.25 7.60 -3.53
C ASN A 108 -11.41 8.51 -2.61
N PRO A 109 -11.38 9.83 -2.86
CA PRO A 109 -12.22 10.60 -3.79
C PRO A 109 -11.67 10.73 -5.22
N PHE A 110 -10.55 10.07 -5.55
CA PHE A 110 -9.76 10.35 -6.76
C PHE A 110 -10.33 9.76 -8.06
N SER A 111 -11.19 8.75 -7.97
CA SER A 111 -11.80 8.09 -9.12
C SER A 111 -12.64 9.06 -9.96
N VAL A 112 -12.48 8.99 -11.29
CA VAL A 112 -13.31 9.75 -12.26
C VAL A 112 -14.79 9.33 -12.21
N MET A 113 -15.08 8.17 -11.64
CA MET A 113 -16.43 7.66 -11.45
C MET A 113 -17.11 8.25 -10.20
N SER A 114 -16.38 8.99 -9.35
CA SER A 114 -16.95 9.64 -8.17
C SER A 114 -17.78 10.86 -8.59
N PRO A 115 -19.08 10.96 -8.22
CA PRO A 115 -19.95 12.04 -8.68
C PRO A 115 -19.48 13.46 -8.33
N LYS A 116 -18.65 13.59 -7.29
CA LYS A 116 -18.13 14.88 -6.80
C LYS A 116 -16.65 15.08 -7.11
N ARG A 117 -16.04 14.23 -7.94
CA ARG A 117 -14.58 14.22 -8.19
C ARG A 117 -14.03 15.59 -8.58
N PHE A 118 -14.74 16.35 -9.41
CA PHE A 118 -14.26 17.61 -9.97
C PHE A 118 -14.90 18.86 -9.35
N HIS A 119 -15.62 18.70 -8.24
CA HIS A 119 -16.15 19.83 -7.49
C HIS A 119 -15.07 20.45 -6.61
N ASP A 120 -15.04 21.78 -6.51
CA ASP A 120 -14.01 22.49 -5.77
C ASP A 120 -13.97 22.06 -4.29
N GLY A 121 -12.77 21.71 -3.82
CA GLY A 121 -12.51 21.33 -2.43
C GLY A 121 -12.94 19.92 -2.02
N THR A 122 -13.67 19.16 -2.85
CA THR A 122 -14.21 17.85 -2.44
C THR A 122 -13.16 16.78 -2.26
N VAL A 123 -12.11 16.78 -3.10
CA VAL A 123 -10.98 15.84 -2.97
C VAL A 123 -10.28 16.08 -1.63
N LYS A 124 -9.89 17.32 -1.32
CA LYS A 124 -9.20 17.63 -0.06
C LYS A 124 -10.05 17.35 1.17
N ALA A 125 -11.32 17.72 1.13
CA ALA A 125 -12.25 17.54 2.26
C ALA A 125 -12.69 16.07 2.47
N HIS A 126 -12.34 15.14 1.59
CA HIS A 126 -12.75 13.74 1.72
C HIS A 126 -11.94 13.03 2.82
N THR A 127 -12.62 12.31 3.71
CA THR A 127 -11.98 11.63 4.86
C THR A 127 -10.91 10.61 4.44
N LEU A 128 -11.05 9.98 3.27
CA LEU A 128 -10.06 9.01 2.78
C LEU A 128 -8.79 9.64 2.17
N THR A 129 -8.76 10.96 2.00
CA THR A 129 -7.59 11.67 1.47
C THR A 129 -6.39 11.55 2.41
N VAL A 130 -6.64 11.56 3.73
CA VAL A 130 -5.60 11.34 4.75
C VAL A 130 -4.94 9.97 4.62
N HIS A 131 -5.66 8.95 4.18
CA HIS A 131 -5.08 7.63 3.98
C HIS A 131 -4.05 7.64 2.86
N THR A 132 -4.33 8.36 1.78
CA THR A 132 -3.46 8.38 0.60
C THR A 132 -2.23 9.27 0.78
N PHE A 133 -2.37 10.43 1.42
CA PHE A 133 -1.23 11.35 1.61
C PHE A 133 -0.54 11.20 2.96
N GLY A 134 -1.30 11.03 4.03
CA GLY A 134 -0.77 10.97 5.39
C GLY A 134 -0.28 9.58 5.76
N ASP A 135 -1.14 8.58 5.69
CA ASP A 135 -0.80 7.23 6.17
C ASP A 135 0.20 6.53 5.26
N ILE A 136 0.05 6.60 3.93
CA ILE A 136 1.07 6.05 3.00
C ILE A 136 2.45 6.65 3.31
N TRP A 137 2.53 7.96 3.47
CA TRP A 137 3.79 8.61 3.80
C TRP A 137 4.37 8.07 5.11
N ARG A 138 3.56 7.97 6.15
CA ARG A 138 3.97 7.41 7.43
C ARG A 138 4.40 5.94 7.31
N MET A 139 3.75 5.15 6.48
CA MET A 139 4.13 3.75 6.21
C MET A 139 5.51 3.68 5.55
N LEU A 140 5.73 4.47 4.49
CA LEU A 140 7.02 4.54 3.81
C LEU A 140 8.14 4.97 4.76
N MET A 141 7.88 5.98 5.59
CA MET A 141 8.86 6.46 6.59
C MET A 141 9.12 5.43 7.69
N LYS A 142 8.06 4.81 8.24
CA LYS A 142 8.17 3.85 9.35
C LYS A 142 8.92 2.58 8.95
N PHE A 143 8.55 2.01 7.80
CA PHE A 143 9.07 0.71 7.38
C PHE A 143 10.28 0.82 6.45
N ASN A 144 10.51 1.99 5.85
CA ASN A 144 11.65 2.32 4.98
C ASN A 144 11.99 1.18 4.00
N PRO A 145 11.02 0.69 3.20
CA PRO A 145 11.25 -0.40 2.28
C PRO A 145 12.25 0.02 1.19
N PRO A 146 13.20 -0.84 0.79
CA PRO A 146 14.07 -0.58 -0.36
C PRO A 146 13.31 -0.29 -1.66
N THR A 147 12.12 -0.87 -1.82
CA THR A 147 11.26 -0.62 -2.98
C THR A 147 9.80 -0.66 -2.58
N ALA A 148 8.99 0.23 -3.16
CA ALA A 148 7.55 0.26 -2.95
C ALA A 148 6.81 0.45 -4.28
N THR A 149 5.61 -0.15 -4.38
CA THR A 149 4.65 0.11 -5.45
C THR A 149 3.38 0.67 -4.84
N MET A 150 2.88 1.76 -5.44
CA MET A 150 1.63 2.40 -5.09
C MET A 150 0.68 2.32 -6.28
N GLU A 151 -0.50 1.77 -6.07
CA GLU A 151 -1.59 1.78 -7.06
C GLU A 151 -2.50 2.99 -6.81
N GLN A 152 -2.93 3.65 -7.89
CA GLN A 152 -3.90 4.74 -7.88
C GLN A 152 -4.72 4.74 -9.18
N THR A 153 -5.93 5.28 -9.08
CA THR A 153 -6.80 5.49 -10.27
C THR A 153 -6.27 6.58 -11.20
N GLU A 154 -6.67 6.53 -12.47
CA GLU A 154 -6.36 7.55 -13.48
C GLU A 154 -6.65 8.98 -13.01
N GLY A 155 -7.77 9.18 -12.29
CA GLY A 155 -8.14 10.48 -11.77
C GLY A 155 -7.13 11.06 -10.78
N PHE A 156 -6.21 10.26 -10.21
CA PHE A 156 -5.14 10.78 -9.35
C PHE A 156 -4.11 11.65 -10.11
N ALA A 157 -3.96 11.43 -11.41
CA ALA A 157 -3.12 12.26 -12.30
C ALA A 157 -3.89 13.39 -12.99
N MET A 158 -5.16 13.59 -12.63
CA MET A 158 -6.00 14.65 -13.18
C MET A 158 -6.14 15.82 -12.20
N ALA A 159 -6.47 17.00 -12.74
CA ALA A 159 -6.82 18.19 -11.98
C ALA A 159 -7.81 17.88 -10.84
N GLU A 160 -7.60 18.47 -9.67
CA GLU A 160 -8.49 18.28 -8.50
C GLU A 160 -9.91 18.79 -8.78
N SER A 161 -10.03 19.86 -9.56
CA SER A 161 -11.31 20.43 -9.95
C SER A 161 -11.18 21.20 -11.26
N ASN A 162 -12.30 21.75 -11.76
CA ASN A 162 -12.30 22.57 -12.96
C ASN A 162 -11.60 23.93 -12.78
N SER A 163 -11.44 24.40 -11.54
CA SER A 163 -10.81 25.67 -11.22
C SER A 163 -9.34 25.54 -10.77
N VAL A 164 -8.88 24.32 -10.48
CA VAL A 164 -7.53 24.05 -9.95
C VAL A 164 -6.81 23.08 -10.88
N THR A 165 -5.75 23.55 -11.54
CA THR A 165 -4.94 22.72 -12.46
C THR A 165 -4.04 21.70 -11.76
N LYS A 166 -3.82 21.85 -10.46
CA LYS A 166 -2.98 20.95 -9.68
C LYS A 166 -3.65 19.58 -9.55
N THR A 167 -2.85 18.54 -9.68
CA THR A 167 -3.26 17.15 -9.50
C THR A 167 -2.93 16.66 -8.07
N PRO A 168 -3.63 15.62 -7.57
CA PRO A 168 -3.22 14.89 -6.38
C PRO A 168 -1.75 14.43 -6.46
N MET A 169 -1.30 13.99 -7.63
CA MET A 169 0.09 13.55 -7.87
C MET A 169 1.12 14.67 -7.65
N ASP A 170 0.80 15.92 -8.00
CA ASP A 170 1.69 17.07 -7.79
C ASP A 170 1.97 17.37 -6.31
N GLN A 171 1.14 16.85 -5.39
CA GLN A 171 1.37 17.00 -3.95
C GLN A 171 2.49 16.07 -3.44
N LEU A 172 2.72 14.95 -4.13
CA LEU A 172 3.77 14.01 -3.78
C LEU A 172 5.17 14.59 -4.09
N GLY A 173 5.29 15.45 -5.10
CA GLY A 173 6.49 16.23 -5.42
C GLY A 173 7.73 15.41 -5.80
N PRO A 174 8.72 15.98 -6.53
CA PRO A 174 10.02 15.35 -6.72
C PRO A 174 10.79 15.41 -5.39
N ARG A 175 10.59 14.42 -4.52
CA ARG A 175 11.25 14.40 -3.21
C ARG A 175 12.53 13.58 -3.29
N ARG A 176 13.65 14.20 -2.95
CA ARG A 176 14.87 13.45 -2.70
C ARG A 176 14.68 12.72 -1.38
N ALA A 177 15.22 11.50 -1.28
CA ALA A 177 15.22 10.75 -0.02
C ALA A 177 15.86 11.54 1.15
N SER A 178 16.72 12.52 0.84
CA SER A 178 17.31 13.44 1.82
C SER A 178 16.32 14.44 2.43
N ASP A 179 15.16 14.67 1.80
CA ASP A 179 14.20 15.71 2.20
C ASP A 179 13.12 15.18 3.16
N LEU A 180 13.28 13.94 3.62
CA LEU A 180 12.37 13.19 4.48
C LEU A 180 12.57 13.54 5.98
N SER A 181 12.32 14.80 6.38
CA SER A 181 12.36 15.20 7.81
C SER A 181 10.98 15.11 8.49
N GLU A 182 10.93 14.73 9.77
CA GLU A 182 9.70 14.60 10.58
C GLU A 182 8.82 15.86 10.59
N SER A 183 9.42 17.05 10.56
CA SER A 183 8.70 18.33 10.58
C SER A 183 7.67 18.48 9.46
N ARG A 184 7.89 17.84 8.31
CA ARG A 184 7.01 17.91 7.12
C ARG A 184 5.88 16.88 7.14
N CYS A 185 5.92 15.91 8.04
CA CYS A 185 4.81 14.98 8.26
C CYS A 185 3.59 15.75 8.80
N ASN A 186 3.81 16.78 9.62
CA ASN A 186 2.75 17.61 10.18
C ASN A 186 2.03 18.45 9.11
N ASP A 187 2.72 18.86 8.04
CA ASP A 187 2.11 19.64 6.96
C ASP A 187 1.04 18.84 6.20
N PHE A 188 1.18 17.51 6.11
CA PHE A 188 0.18 16.63 5.50
C PHE A 188 -0.96 16.25 6.44
N VAL A 189 -0.72 16.29 7.76
CA VAL A 189 -1.73 15.97 8.78
C VAL A 189 -2.66 17.15 9.02
N ASN A 190 -2.20 18.38 8.71
CA ASN A 190 -2.96 19.61 8.87
C ASN A 190 -3.67 20.08 7.58
N LEU A 191 -3.71 19.24 6.54
CA LEU A 191 -4.54 19.42 5.33
C LEU A 191 -5.90 18.74 5.53
#